data_AF-A0A357K342-F1
#
_entry.id   AF-A0A357K342-F1
#
_cell.length_a   1.000
_cell.length_b   1.000
_cell.length_c   1.000
_cell.angle_alpha   90.00
_cell.angle_beta   90.00
_cell.angle_gamma   90.00
#
_symmetry.space_group_name_H-M   'P 1'
#
loop_
_entity.id
_entity.type
_entity.pdbx_description
1 polymer ?
#
loop_
_entity_poly.entity_id
_entity_poly.type
_entity_poly.pdbx_seq_one_letter_code
_entity_poly.pdbx_strand_id
1 'polypeptide(L)'
;LDGMASYDAESDPISFSWVQTEGPDVALSEDEPGRSSFRATPGKYTFELTVTDAYGAASSQETRVNVTSEPNTAPEVHMSVYAEGAE
;
A
#
# COMPACT_ATOMS: atom_id res chain seq x y z
N LEU A 1 -0.07 3.37 0.58
CA LEU A 1 0.10 4.47 1.56
C LEU A 1 -0.93 5.51 1.23
N ASP A 2 -1.70 5.96 2.21
CA ASP A 2 -2.82 6.88 1.99
C ASP A 2 -2.77 8.02 3.00
N GLY A 3 -2.45 9.22 2.50
CA GLY A 3 -2.43 10.47 3.27
C GLY A 3 -3.60 11.40 2.93
N MET A 4 -4.59 10.96 2.15
CA MET A 4 -5.62 11.85 1.60
C MET A 4 -6.54 12.49 2.66
N ALA A 5 -6.53 11.96 3.88
CA ALA A 5 -7.26 12.54 5.00
C ALA A 5 -6.54 13.74 5.65
N SER A 6 -5.30 14.05 5.25
CA SER A 6 -4.60 15.25 5.71
C SER A 6 -5.25 16.51 5.14
N TYR A 7 -5.31 17.54 5.97
CA TYR A 7 -5.84 18.84 5.61
C TYR A 7 -5.14 19.91 6.42
N ASP A 8 -5.13 21.13 5.88
CA ASP A 8 -4.80 22.32 6.64
C ASP A 8 -6.09 22.93 7.24
N ALA A 9 -6.03 23.43 8.47
CA ALA A 9 -7.20 23.92 9.21
C ALA A 9 -7.78 25.21 8.60
N GLU A 10 -6.94 26.01 7.96
CA GLU A 10 -7.30 27.22 7.23
C GLU A 10 -7.70 26.91 5.77
N SER A 11 -7.73 25.63 5.39
CA SER A 11 -8.02 25.13 4.04
C SER A 11 -7.00 25.56 2.99
N ASP A 12 -5.76 25.81 3.41
CA ASP A 12 -4.65 26.06 2.49
C ASP A 12 -4.29 24.79 1.69
N PRO A 13 -3.82 24.94 0.44
CA PRO A 13 -3.39 23.81 -0.35
C PRO A 13 -2.14 23.18 0.28
N ILE A 14 -2.12 21.86 0.38
CA ILE A 14 -1.03 21.08 0.95
C ILE A 14 -0.33 20.21 -0.11
N SER A 15 0.96 20.01 0.06
CA SER A 15 1.79 19.06 -0.70
C SER A 15 2.15 17.85 0.17
N PHE A 16 2.40 16.71 -0.47
CA PHE A 16 2.68 15.44 0.19
C PHE A 16 4.06 14.93 -0.21
N SER A 17 4.81 14.39 0.75
CA SER A 17 6.09 13.72 0.50
C SER A 17 6.18 12.45 1.33
N TRP A 18 6.37 11.32 0.66
CA TRP A 18 6.56 10.02 1.30
C TRP A 18 8.03 9.61 1.24
N VAL A 19 8.57 9.17 2.38
CA VAL A 19 9.93 8.63 2.48
C VAL A 19 9.89 7.30 3.23
N GLN A 20 10.61 6.31 2.72
CA GLN A 20 10.86 5.08 3.48
C GLN A 20 11.96 5.33 4.51
N THR A 21 11.70 5.01 5.78
CA THR A 21 12.64 5.22 6.89
C THR A 21 13.22 3.91 7.44
N GLU A 22 12.55 2.77 7.23
CA GLU A 22 13.02 1.46 7.68
C GLU A 22 12.58 0.32 6.75
N GLY A 23 13.36 -0.75 6.73
CA GLY A 23 13.11 -1.98 5.98
C GLY A 23 13.91 -2.08 4.68
N PRO A 24 13.75 -3.17 3.92
CA PRO A 24 14.35 -3.30 2.58
C PRO A 24 13.87 -2.18 1.66
N ASP A 25 14.78 -1.57 0.88
CA ASP A 25 14.42 -0.49 -0.04
C ASP A 25 13.32 -0.89 -1.03
N VAL A 26 12.28 -0.06 -1.13
CA VAL A 26 11.20 -0.20 -2.12
C VAL A 26 11.09 1.05 -2.98
N ALA A 27 10.71 0.85 -4.25
CA ALA A 27 10.33 1.96 -5.11
C ALA A 27 8.88 2.38 -4.80
N LEU A 28 8.71 3.64 -4.38
CA LEU A 28 7.40 4.27 -4.24
C LEU A 28 6.93 4.77 -5.61
N SER A 29 5.67 4.50 -5.94
CA SER A 29 4.97 5.04 -7.10
C SER A 29 3.84 5.95 -6.61
N GLU A 30 3.79 7.18 -7.09
CA GLU A 30 2.68 8.09 -6.80
C GLU A 30 1.47 7.71 -7.67
N ASP A 31 0.36 7.38 -7.03
CA ASP A 31 -0.89 7.03 -7.71
C ASP A 31 -1.74 8.29 -7.96
N GLU A 32 -1.78 9.18 -6.96
CA GLU A 32 -2.40 10.52 -6.96
C GLU A 32 -1.79 11.34 -5.81
N PRO A 33 -1.99 12.67 -5.73
CA PRO A 33 -1.43 13.47 -4.64
C PRO A 33 -1.78 12.92 -3.25
N GLY A 34 -0.76 12.58 -2.46
CA GLY A 34 -0.92 12.01 -1.11
C GLY A 34 -1.14 10.50 -1.05
N ARG A 35 -1.31 9.81 -2.18
CA ARG A 35 -1.42 8.35 -2.25
C ARG A 35 -0.27 7.75 -3.03
N SER A 36 0.39 6.77 -2.43
CA SER A 36 1.51 6.07 -3.06
C SER A 36 1.43 4.56 -2.83
N SER A 37 1.89 3.80 -3.82
CA SER A 37 1.95 2.35 -3.81
C SER A 37 3.39 1.86 -3.89
N PHE A 38 3.62 0.61 -3.46
CA PHE A 38 4.90 -0.06 -3.58
C PHE A 38 4.71 -1.57 -3.72
N ARG A 39 5.73 -2.23 -4.28
CA ARG A 39 5.84 -3.70 -4.29
C ARG A 39 6.91 -4.11 -3.30
N ALA A 40 6.61 -5.13 -2.50
CA ALA A 40 7.46 -5.59 -1.41
C ALA A 40 7.43 -7.12 -1.29
N THR A 41 8.55 -7.68 -0.85
CA THR A 41 8.59 -9.05 -0.32
C THR A 41 8.10 -9.07 1.13
N PRO A 42 7.77 -10.24 1.71
CA PRO A 42 7.43 -10.34 3.12
C PRO A 42 8.49 -9.68 4.02
N GLY A 43 8.05 -8.84 4.95
CA GLY A 43 8.93 -7.98 5.74
C GLY A 43 8.18 -6.85 6.44
N LYS A 44 8.93 -6.09 7.25
CA LYS A 44 8.45 -4.87 7.92
C LYS A 44 9.03 -3.65 7.24
N TYR A 45 8.19 -2.65 7.03
CA TYR A 45 8.53 -1.41 6.36
C TYR A 45 7.97 -0.25 7.18
N THR A 46 8.75 0.82 7.32
CA THR A 46 8.30 2.07 7.94
C THR A 46 8.40 3.19 6.92
N PHE A 47 7.35 4.00 6.84
CA PHE A 47 7.26 5.15 5.94
C PHE A 47 6.87 6.39 6.74
N GLU A 48 7.47 7.52 6.42
CA GLU A 48 7.08 8.83 6.92
C GLU A 48 6.35 9.61 5.82
N LEU A 49 5.18 10.14 6.14
CA LEU A 49 4.53 11.19 5.36
C LEU A 49 4.92 12.53 5.96
N THR A 50 5.37 13.47 5.13
CA THR A 50 5.42 14.90 5.45
C THR A 50 4.39 15.63 4.60
N VAL A 51 3.52 16.41 5.25
CA VAL A 51 2.62 17.37 4.58
C VAL A 51 3.15 18.79 4.79
N THR A 52 3.05 19.63 3.77
CA THR A 52 3.53 21.04 3.82
C THR A 52 2.49 21.95 3.21
N ASP A 53 2.12 23.03 3.89
CA ASP A 53 1.20 24.05 3.40
C ASP A 53 1.88 25.03 2.41
N ALA A 54 1.10 25.95 1.85
CA ALA A 54 1.59 26.98 0.93
C ALA A 54 2.56 28.01 1.55
N TYR A 55 2.61 28.09 2.88
CA TYR A 55 3.43 29.03 3.65
C TYR A 55 4.70 28.38 4.22
N GLY A 56 4.89 27.08 4.00
CA GLY A 56 6.03 26.30 4.42
C GLY A 56 5.91 25.67 5.81
N ALA A 57 4.76 25.74 6.48
CA ALA A 57 4.53 24.96 7.69
C ALA A 57 4.38 23.48 7.31
N ALA A 58 4.97 22.61 8.11
CA ALA A 58 5.00 21.17 7.82
C ALA A 58 4.67 20.32 9.06
N SER A 59 4.09 19.16 8.82
CA SER A 59 3.81 18.14 9.82
C SER A 59 4.16 16.77 9.26
N SER A 60 4.71 15.87 10.09
CA SER A 60 5.06 14.51 9.67
C SER A 60 4.40 13.43 10.53
N GLN A 61 4.19 12.26 9.93
CA GLN A 61 3.66 11.08 10.61
C GLN A 61 4.26 9.80 10.03
N GLU A 62 4.69 8.90 10.92
CA GLU A 62 5.15 7.57 10.55
C GLU A 62 4.00 6.56 10.48
N THR A 63 4.10 5.62 9.54
CA THR A 63 3.25 4.43 9.46
C THR A 63 4.10 3.17 9.23
N ARG A 64 3.63 2.03 9.76
CA ARG A 64 4.32 0.74 9.66
C ARG A 64 3.47 -0.24 8.86
N VAL A 65 4.08 -0.87 7.87
CA VAL A 65 3.46 -1.89 7.04
C VAL A 65 4.15 -3.23 7.29
N ASN A 66 3.38 -4.25 7.62
CA ASN A 66 3.87 -5.61 7.78
C ASN A 66 3.33 -6.48 6.65
N VAL A 67 4.19 -6.80 5.69
CA VAL A 67 3.86 -7.66 4.55
C VAL A 67 4.11 -9.11 4.95
N THR A 68 3.08 -9.93 4.89
CA THR A 68 3.16 -11.37 5.18
C THR A 68 3.09 -12.18 3.90
N SER A 69 3.73 -13.34 3.89
CA SER A 69 3.52 -14.32 2.82
C SER A 69 2.05 -14.73 2.76
N GLU A 70 1.50 -14.77 1.55
CA GLU A 70 0.17 -15.34 1.33
C GLU A 70 0.27 -16.87 1.30
N PRO A 71 -0.59 -17.61 2.04
CA PRO A 71 -0.62 -19.06 1.94
C PRO A 71 -1.13 -19.49 0.56
N ASN A 72 -0.30 -20.19 -0.20
CA ASN A 72 -0.67 -20.73 -1.51
C ASN A 72 -0.79 -22.26 -1.44
N THR A 73 -2.01 -22.75 -1.19
CA THR A 73 -2.31 -24.18 -1.25
C THR A 73 -2.68 -24.56 -2.70
N ALA A 74 -2.16 -25.69 -3.18
CA ALA A 74 -2.48 -26.18 -4.52
C ALA A 74 -3.99 -26.43 -4.70
N PRO A 75 -4.55 -26.18 -5.89
CA PRO A 75 -5.97 -26.47 -6.16
C PRO A 75 -6.23 -27.98 -6.14
N GLU A 76 -7.41 -28.39 -5.65
CA GLU A 76 -7.87 -29.77 -5.69
C GLU A 76 -8.58 -30.07 -7.02
N VAL A 77 -8.24 -31.21 -7.64
CA VAL A 77 -8.87 -31.68 -8.87
C VAL A 77 -9.84 -32.82 -8.57
N HIS A 78 -11.08 -32.70 -9.02
CA HIS A 78 -12.08 -33.76 -8.98
C HIS A 78 -12.57 -34.07 -10.39
N MET A 79 -12.57 -35.35 -10.76
CA MET A 79 -13.07 -35.84 -12.04
C MET A 79 -14.11 -36.94 -11.78
N SER A 80 -15.27 -36.82 -12.44
CA SER A 80 -16.32 -37.84 -12.44
C SER A 80 -16.54 -38.32 -13.86
N VAL A 81 -16.71 -39.64 -14.04
CA VAL A 81 -17.11 -40.23 -15.32
C VAL A 81 -18.63 -40.19 -15.40
N TYR A 82 -19.16 -39.58 -16.46
CA TYR A 82 -20.56 -39.74 -16.84
C TYR A 82 -20.64 -40.84 -17.89
N ALA A 83 -21.32 -41.95 -17.58
CA ALA A 83 -21.73 -42.91 -18.59
C ALA A 83 -23.11 -42.47 -19.10
N GLU A 84 -23.20 -42.07 -20.38
CA GLU A 84 -24.50 -42.02 -21.04
C GLU A 84 -24.96 -43.47 -21.27
N GLY A 85 -26.13 -43.82 -20.72
CA GLY A 85 -26.63 -45.19 -20.78
C GLY A 85 -26.75 -45.68 -22.23
N ALA A 86 -26.24 -46.87 -22.50
CA ALA A 86 -26.57 -47.59 -23.72
C ALA A 86 -27.92 -48.31 -23.48
N GLU A 87 -28.89 -48.03 -24.36
CA GLU A 87 -30.14 -48.80 -24.50
C GLU A 87 -29.86 -50.25 -24.95
#